data_AF-K1S4C1-F1
#
_entry.id   AF-K1S4C1-F1
#
_cell.length_a   1.000
_cell.length_b   1.000
_cell.length_c   1.000
_cell.angle_alpha   90.00
_cell.angle_beta   90.00
_cell.angle_gamma   90.00
#
_symmetry.space_group_name_H-M   'P 1'
#
loop_
_entity.id
_entity.type
_entity.pdbx_description
1 polymer ?
#
loop_
_entity_poly.entity_id
_entity_poly.type
_entity_poly.pdbx_seq_one_letter_code
_entity_poly.pdbx_strand_id
1 'polypeptide(L)'
;MLKLLEGANVEVPVGANSKNAMVPLATVNTRNILFICGGAFPGLEDIIKERLNKQASIGFRADLKDKYDNDPDILEKVTLEDIRNFGMIPEFIGRLPIVFTLRGLTKEMLVKILK
;
A
#
# COMPACT_ATOMS: atom_id res chain seq x y z
N MET A 1 2.77 14.84 -5.88
CA MET A 1 2.53 13.44 -6.31
C MET A 1 1.14 13.25 -6.89
N LEU A 2 0.07 13.75 -6.26
CA LEU A 2 -1.32 13.63 -6.79
C LEU A 2 -1.46 14.05 -8.26
N LYS A 3 -0.93 15.22 -8.64
CA LYS A 3 -0.92 15.68 -10.06
C LYS A 3 -0.23 14.71 -11.04
N LEU A 4 0.77 13.95 -10.59
CA LEU A 4 1.44 12.95 -11.44
C LEU A 4 0.54 11.74 -11.68
N LEU A 5 -0.15 11.28 -10.62
CA LEU A 5 -1.08 10.14 -10.69
C LEU A 5 -2.33 10.45 -11.52
N GLU A 6 -2.78 11.71 -11.54
CA GLU A 6 -3.96 12.14 -12.30
C GLU A 6 -3.67 12.35 -13.80
N GLY A 7 -2.40 12.43 -14.18
CA GLY A 7 -1.96 12.82 -15.51
C GLY A 7 -1.62 14.31 -15.57
N ALA A 8 -0.34 14.61 -15.70
CA ALA A 8 0.17 15.96 -15.93
C ALA A 8 1.22 15.95 -17.04
N ASN A 9 1.38 17.09 -17.70
CA ASN A 9 2.54 17.36 -18.54
C ASN A 9 3.66 17.87 -17.62
N VAL A 10 4.76 17.12 -17.54
CA VAL A 10 5.91 17.44 -16.69
C VAL A 10 7.18 17.56 -17.50
N GLU A 11 8.02 18.51 -17.14
CA GLU A 11 9.31 18.72 -17.79
C GLU A 11 10.41 17.93 -17.09
N VAL A 12 11.09 17.07 -17.84
CA VAL A 12 12.21 16.25 -17.38
C VAL A 12 13.49 16.61 -18.13
N PRO A 13 14.64 16.73 -17.45
CA PRO A 13 15.92 17.01 -18.10
C PRO A 13 16.38 15.80 -18.94
N VAL A 14 16.88 16.08 -20.15
CA VAL A 14 17.42 15.07 -21.05
C VAL A 14 18.95 15.14 -21.00
N GLY A 15 19.60 14.01 -20.71
CA GLY A 15 21.07 13.90 -20.76
C GLY A 15 21.84 14.41 -19.53
N ALA A 16 21.16 14.94 -18.50
CA ALA A 16 21.77 15.25 -17.21
C ALA A 16 20.76 15.09 -16.06
N ASN A 17 21.23 14.64 -14.90
CA ASN A 17 20.38 14.44 -13.71
C ASN A 17 20.06 15.75 -12.96
N SER A 18 20.57 16.90 -13.42
CA SER A 18 20.40 18.22 -12.77
C SER A 18 19.54 19.16 -13.62
N LYS A 19 18.65 19.91 -12.96
CA LYS A 19 17.90 21.02 -13.56
C LYS A 19 18.75 22.30 -13.64
N ASN A 20 19.89 22.25 -14.33
CA ASN A 20 20.60 23.48 -14.71
C ASN A 20 19.93 24.10 -15.94
N ALA A 21 19.88 25.42 -16.02
CA ALA A 21 19.18 26.17 -17.07
C ALA A 21 19.63 25.85 -18.51
N MET A 22 20.80 25.23 -18.67
CA MET A 22 21.38 24.86 -19.96
C MET A 22 21.02 23.43 -20.41
N VAL A 23 20.32 22.66 -19.57
CA VAL A 23 19.95 21.27 -19.86
C VAL A 23 18.65 21.25 -20.68
N PRO A 24 18.63 20.60 -21.86
CA PRO A 24 17.42 20.48 -22.64
C PRO A 24 16.34 19.73 -21.85
N LEU A 25 15.12 20.29 -21.81
CA LEU A 25 13.97 19.69 -21.16
C LEU A 25 13.08 19.01 -22.20
N ALA A 26 12.55 17.84 -21.85
CA ALA A 26 11.49 17.17 -22.60
C ALA A 26 10.19 17.18 -21.79
N THR A 27 9.07 17.40 -22.47
CA THR A 27 7.74 17.30 -21.86
C THR A 27 7.26 15.85 -21.91
N VAL A 28 6.90 15.29 -20.76
CA VAL A 28 6.35 13.94 -20.61
C VAL A 28 4.93 14.04 -20.07
N ASN A 29 4.00 13.32 -20.70
CA ASN A 29 2.61 13.20 -20.24
C ASN A 29 2.46 11.94 -19.38
N THR A 30 1.98 12.10 -18.14
CA THR A 30 1.87 10.97 -17.20
C THR A 30 0.53 10.22 -17.20
N ARG A 31 -0.43 10.58 -18.07
CA ARG A 31 -1.81 10.05 -18.04
C ARG A 31 -1.90 8.53 -18.17
N ASN A 32 -1.01 7.93 -18.97
CA ASN A 32 -1.02 6.48 -19.26
C ASN A 32 0.17 5.75 -18.61
N ILE A 33 0.84 6.38 -17.64
CA ILE A 33 1.91 5.72 -16.89
C ILE A 33 1.26 4.90 -15.78
N LEU A 34 1.57 3.59 -15.74
CA LEU A 34 1.17 2.73 -14.64
C LEU A 34 2.03 3.04 -13.41
N PHE A 35 1.39 3.41 -12.31
CA PHE A 35 2.04 3.60 -11.03
C PHE A 35 1.79 2.39 -10.14
N ILE A 36 2.87 1.75 -9.68
CA ILE A 36 2.83 0.71 -8.66
C ILE A 36 3.52 1.27 -7.42
N CYS A 37 2.76 1.47 -6.35
CA CYS A 37 3.26 1.92 -5.08
C CYS A 37 3.31 0.72 -4.13
N GLY A 38 4.51 0.40 -3.63
CA GLY A 38 4.73 -0.67 -2.67
C GLY A 38 5.56 -0.17 -1.50
N GLY A 39 5.35 -0.76 -0.33
CA GLY A 39 6.06 -0.44 0.89
C GLY A 39 5.72 -1.44 2.00
N ALA A 40 6.49 -1.38 3.08
CA ALA A 40 6.15 -2.07 4.32
C ALA A 40 5.29 -1.14 5.19
N PHE A 41 4.29 -1.70 5.87
CA PHE A 41 3.35 -0.97 6.73
C PHE A 41 3.34 -1.57 8.14
N PRO A 42 4.39 -1.35 8.96
CA PRO A 42 4.51 -1.96 10.28
C PRO A 42 3.37 -1.53 11.21
N GLY A 43 2.71 -2.47 11.88
CA GLY A 43 1.60 -2.18 12.79
C GLY A 43 0.26 -1.98 12.07
N LEU A 44 0.21 -2.12 10.75
CA LEU A 44 -1.06 -2.21 10.02
C LEU A 44 -1.85 -3.46 10.46
N GLU A 45 -1.17 -4.54 10.83
CA GLU A 45 -1.80 -5.73 11.40
C GLU A 45 -2.62 -5.42 12.65
N ASP A 46 -2.15 -4.52 13.52
CA ASP A 46 -2.83 -4.17 14.77
C ASP A 46 -4.11 -3.36 14.48
N ILE A 47 -4.07 -2.46 13.50
CA ILE A 47 -5.24 -1.68 13.05
C ILE A 47 -6.30 -2.62 12.47
N ILE A 48 -5.89 -3.58 11.63
CA ILE A 48 -6.78 -4.58 11.06
C ILE A 48 -7.41 -5.43 12.18
N LYS A 49 -6.59 -5.93 13.12
CA LYS A 49 -7.06 -6.71 14.27
C LYS A 49 -8.05 -5.92 15.12
N GLU A 50 -7.77 -4.66 15.42
CA GLU A 50 -8.66 -3.79 16.19
C GLU A 50 -10.02 -3.64 15.49
N ARG A 51 -10.04 -3.42 14.17
CA ARG A 51 -11.28 -3.34 13.38
C ARG A 51 -12.07 -4.65 13.44
N LEU A 52 -11.41 -5.79 13.22
CA LEU A 52 -12.06 -7.10 13.20
C LEU A 52 -12.57 -7.52 14.59
N ASN A 53 -11.81 -7.20 15.65
CA ASN A 53 -12.18 -7.51 17.03
C ASN A 53 -13.26 -6.56 17.57
N LYS A 54 -13.36 -5.32 17.09
CA LYS A 54 -14.49 -4.41 17.41
C LYS A 54 -15.83 -4.91 16.86
N GLN A 55 -15.82 -5.73 15.80
CA GLN A 55 -17.04 -6.38 15.30
C GLN A 55 -17.48 -7.57 16.17
N ALA A 56 -16.62 -8.09 17.06
CA ALA A 56 -17.02 -9.09 18.03
C ALA A 56 -17.95 -8.46 19.09
N SER A 57 -19.21 -8.91 19.11
CA SER A 57 -20.22 -8.43 20.06
C SER A 57 -19.86 -8.80 21.50
N ILE A 58 -20.51 -8.19 22.49
CA ILE A 58 -20.45 -8.64 23.89
C ILE A 58 -21.62 -9.61 24.10
N GLY A 59 -21.35 -10.88 24.45
CA GLY A 59 -22.37 -11.87 24.78
C GLY A 59 -21.87 -13.31 24.77
N PHE A 60 -22.67 -14.24 25.31
CA PHE A 60 -22.34 -15.68 25.41
C PHE A 60 -22.10 -16.40 24.06
N ARG A 61 -22.40 -15.73 22.94
CA ARG A 61 -22.17 -16.20 21.56
C ARG A 61 -21.20 -15.31 20.77
N ALA A 62 -20.48 -14.43 21.45
CA ALA A 62 -19.48 -13.58 20.81
C ALA A 62 -18.27 -14.38 20.35
N ASP A 63 -17.70 -13.99 19.21
CA ASP A 63 -16.34 -14.42 18.83
C ASP A 63 -15.34 -13.92 19.88
N LEU A 64 -14.38 -14.77 20.26
CA LEU A 64 -13.33 -14.40 21.20
C LEU A 64 -12.40 -13.35 20.56
N LYS A 65 -11.91 -12.41 21.37
CA LYS A 65 -11.05 -11.29 20.94
C LYS A 65 -9.68 -11.71 20.39
N ASP A 66 -9.27 -12.96 20.58
CA ASP A 66 -7.98 -13.53 20.16
C ASP A 66 -8.05 -14.28 18.82
N LYS A 67 -9.23 -14.33 18.19
CA LYS A 67 -9.48 -15.07 16.93
C LYS A 67 -8.48 -14.75 15.81
N TYR A 68 -7.98 -13.52 15.75
CA TYR A 68 -7.09 -13.05 14.68
C TYR A 68 -5.64 -12.84 15.13
N ASP A 69 -5.29 -13.11 16.38
CA ASP A 69 -3.95 -12.80 16.89
C ASP A 69 -2.84 -13.59 16.19
N ASN A 70 -3.15 -14.84 15.82
CA ASN A 70 -2.23 -15.78 15.18
C ASN A 70 -2.54 -16.01 13.69
N ASP A 71 -3.35 -15.16 13.04
CA ASP A 71 -3.67 -15.29 11.62
C ASP A 71 -2.45 -14.86 10.76
N PRO A 72 -1.78 -15.79 10.06
CA PRO A 72 -0.61 -15.47 9.24
C PRO A 72 -0.96 -14.64 8.00
N ASP A 73 -2.23 -14.64 7.59
CA ASP A 73 -2.75 -13.97 6.41
C ASP A 73 -3.58 -12.72 6.79
N ILE A 74 -3.38 -12.17 8.00
CA ILE A 74 -4.13 -11.01 8.52
C ILE A 74 -4.13 -9.81 7.55
N LEU A 75 -3.02 -9.58 6.85
CA LEU A 75 -2.89 -8.49 5.89
C LEU A 75 -3.84 -8.65 4.68
N GLU A 76 -4.23 -9.86 4.30
CA GLU A 76 -5.22 -10.08 3.22
C GLU A 76 -6.60 -9.49 3.54
N LYS A 77 -6.87 -9.21 4.81
CA LYS A 77 -8.14 -8.63 5.27
C LYS A 77 -8.15 -7.10 5.22
N VAL A 78 -7.06 -6.46 4.80
CA VAL A 78 -6.90 -4.99 4.78
C VAL A 78 -8.01 -4.31 3.99
N THR A 79 -8.47 -3.16 4.47
CA THR A 79 -9.36 -2.27 3.73
C THR A 79 -8.74 -0.88 3.56
N LEU A 80 -9.32 -0.08 2.67
CA LEU A 80 -8.92 1.32 2.50
C LEU A 80 -9.08 2.14 3.80
N GLU A 81 -10.03 1.75 4.66
CA GLU A 81 -10.20 2.38 5.96
C GLU A 81 -9.03 2.11 6.91
N ASP A 82 -8.48 0.89 6.91
CA ASP A 82 -7.28 0.57 7.70
C ASP A 82 -6.07 1.38 7.24
N ILE A 83 -5.89 1.52 5.92
CA ILE A 83 -4.79 2.29 5.32
C ILE A 83 -4.95 3.79 5.63
N ARG A 84 -6.18 4.30 5.67
CA ARG A 84 -6.47 5.66 6.13
C ARG A 84 -6.14 5.82 7.62
N ASN A 85 -6.59 4.89 8.47
CA ASN A 85 -6.32 4.93 9.91
C ASN A 85 -4.83 4.77 10.23
N PHE A 86 -4.07 4.08 9.38
CA PHE A 86 -2.62 4.01 9.42
C PHE A 86 -1.93 5.36 9.17
N GLY A 87 -2.60 6.30 8.49
CA GLY A 87 -2.12 7.67 8.28
C GLY A 87 -2.03 8.11 6.82
N MET A 88 -2.47 7.28 5.86
CA MET A 88 -2.52 7.71 4.47
C MET A 88 -3.69 8.66 4.22
N ILE A 89 -3.43 9.72 3.45
CA ILE A 89 -4.47 10.71 3.12
C ILE A 89 -5.51 10.12 2.14
N PRO A 90 -6.82 10.40 2.33
CA PRO A 90 -7.90 9.88 1.49
C PRO A 90 -7.74 10.14 -0.01
N GLU A 91 -7.23 11.31 -0.36
CA GLU A 91 -7.04 11.75 -1.75
C GLU A 91 -5.99 10.89 -2.46
N PHE A 92 -4.98 10.42 -1.73
CA PHE A 92 -3.91 9.58 -2.29
C PHE A 92 -4.38 8.14 -2.48
N ILE A 93 -4.99 7.54 -1.45
CA ILE A 93 -5.53 6.18 -1.53
C ILE A 93 -6.69 6.08 -2.53
N GLY A 94 -7.46 7.15 -2.71
CA GLY A 94 -8.52 7.21 -3.73
C GLY A 94 -8.02 7.12 -5.17
N ARG A 95 -6.72 7.38 -5.42
CA ARG A 95 -6.09 7.20 -6.74
C ARG A 95 -5.38 5.87 -6.92
N LEU A 96 -5.36 5.05 -5.86
CA LEU A 96 -4.80 3.70 -5.85
C LEU A 96 -5.92 2.70 -5.48
N PRO A 97 -6.90 2.46 -6.38
CA PRO A 97 -8.07 1.64 -6.07
C PRO A 97 -7.74 0.15 -5.93
N ILE A 98 -6.58 -0.28 -6.45
CA ILE A 98 -6.12 -1.67 -6.37
C ILE A 98 -5.15 -1.78 -5.20
N VAL A 99 -5.56 -2.53 -4.18
CA VAL A 99 -4.72 -2.89 -3.04
C VAL A 99 -4.38 -4.37 -3.17
N PHE A 100 -3.10 -4.70 -3.03
CA PHE A 100 -2.61 -6.07 -3.04
C PHE A 100 -1.66 -6.27 -1.86
N THR A 101 -1.79 -7.40 -1.17
CA THR A 101 -0.93 -7.75 -0.04
C THR A 101 -0.03 -8.92 -0.39
N LEU A 102 1.13 -8.96 0.26
CA LEU A 102 2.10 -10.03 0.11
C LEU A 102 2.08 -10.90 1.37
N ARG A 103 2.15 -12.21 1.18
CA ARG A 103 2.25 -13.16 2.29
C ARG A 103 3.67 -13.20 2.83
N GLY A 104 3.78 -13.53 4.12
CA GLY A 104 5.07 -13.87 4.74
C GLY A 104 5.73 -15.07 4.05
N LEU A 105 7.05 -15.05 3.96
CA LEU A 105 7.81 -16.16 3.34
C LEU A 105 7.77 -17.39 4.25
N THR A 106 7.39 -18.55 3.68
CA THR A 106 7.53 -19.83 4.38
C THR A 106 8.93 -20.43 4.18
N LYS A 107 9.27 -21.43 5.00
CA LYS A 107 10.53 -22.17 4.87
C LYS A 107 10.69 -22.78 3.47
N GLU A 108 9.63 -23.34 2.91
CA GLU A 108 9.61 -23.95 1.58
C GLU A 108 9.85 -22.89 0.49
N MET A 109 9.27 -21.70 0.65
CA MET A 109 9.51 -20.57 -0.26
C MET A 109 10.98 -20.13 -0.21
N LEU A 110 11.56 -20.01 1.00
CA LEU A 110 12.97 -19.67 1.17
C LEU A 110 13.90 -20.72 0.51
N VAL A 111 13.61 -22.01 0.70
CA VAL A 111 14.36 -23.10 0.04
C VAL A 111 14.23 -23.01 -1.48
N LYS A 112 13.05 -22.64 -2.01
CA LYS A 112 12.85 -22.45 -3.45
C LYS A 112 13.59 -21.24 -4.01
N ILE A 113 13.69 -20.15 -3.26
CA ILE A 113 14.42 -18.93 -3.66
C ILE A 113 15.93 -19.18 -3.71
N LEU A 114 16.46 -20.03 -2.83
CA LEU A 114 17.88 -20.37 -2.77
C LEU A 114 18.33 -21.37 -3.85
N LYS A 115 17.39 -22.10 -4.48
CA LYS A 115 17.67 -23.04 -5.57
C LYS A 115 17.60 -22.35 -6.93
#